data_AF-A0A2U1RED7-F1
#
_entry.id   AF-A0A2U1RED7-F1
#
_cell.length_a   1.000
_cell.length_b   1.000
_cell.length_c   1.000
_cell.angle_alpha   90.00
_cell.angle_beta   90.00
_cell.angle_gamma   90.00
#
_symmetry.space_group_name_H-M   'P 1'
#
loop_
_entity.id
_entity.type
_entity.pdbx_description
1 polymer ?
#
loop_
_entity_poly.entity_id
_entity_poly.type
_entity_poly.pdbx_seq_one_letter_code
_entity_poly.pdbx_strand_id
1 'polypeptide(L)'
;MPYVQTSQLFNIDSLLEELRDEVVTGETLDLFVASLAFKNFDGFARRLPFVLESVTYKAATWQTLVDAAPAKFRIRQPQEEVLVFAQTEHCGCVRTYRYRRAQGIGEHDAAGTGWCAVSTPETFYAQLDTPAAAAVFHAWQAWMTRTTADQAAMAEGRFENTAVSRSVIFTGVGSCLACKAPSVASARTTLSSAADNGLLIQLPLCAQHLQAAQEYPCVALFLETLFSISLGLPEVERRDAIPDELIASLHAMVAEALGGTVGTALKRKRGWHLRIALSDGWHWLLRLNTLMDYAYMLYPPGASKEIYRADSAPDHPDLPFFPDHEHERPSKKNEEIAPSFLYGNPLLDLKRLQRVEKDLRSA
;
A
#
# COMPACT_ATOMS: atom_id res chain seq x y z
N MET A 1 9.35 -24.47 22.80
CA MET A 1 8.85 -24.72 21.42
C MET A 1 9.94 -25.44 20.65
N PRO A 2 9.65 -26.43 19.78
CA PRO A 2 10.67 -27.10 19.00
C PRO A 2 11.33 -26.13 18.00
N TYR A 3 12.65 -26.21 17.91
CA TYR A 3 13.51 -25.37 17.07
C TYR A 3 13.23 -25.61 15.58
N VAL A 4 12.79 -24.59 14.83
CA VAL A 4 12.63 -24.68 13.37
C VAL A 4 14.02 -24.53 12.73
N GLN A 5 14.48 -25.60 12.09
CA GLN A 5 15.89 -25.78 11.73
C GLN A 5 16.36 -24.97 10.51
N THR A 6 15.49 -24.24 9.80
CA THR A 6 15.87 -23.32 8.72
C THR A 6 14.91 -22.15 8.62
N SER A 7 15.20 -21.02 9.29
CA SER A 7 14.63 -19.75 8.85
C SER A 7 15.37 -19.26 7.61
N GLN A 8 14.63 -18.90 6.57
CA GLN A 8 15.21 -18.30 5.37
C GLN A 8 15.60 -16.86 5.71
N LEU A 9 16.90 -16.56 5.68
CA LEU A 9 17.38 -15.20 5.87
C LEU A 9 16.96 -14.32 4.69
N PHE A 10 16.47 -13.14 4.99
CA PHE A 10 16.07 -12.16 3.98
C PHE A 10 17.30 -11.44 3.41
N ASN A 11 17.50 -11.50 2.09
CA ASN A 11 18.62 -10.81 1.44
C ASN A 11 18.35 -9.30 1.34
N ILE A 12 19.15 -8.49 2.02
CA ILE A 12 19.00 -7.03 1.96
C ILE A 12 19.69 -6.41 0.74
N ASP A 13 20.60 -7.11 0.06
CA ASP A 13 21.43 -6.50 -0.99
C ASP A 13 20.62 -5.99 -2.18
N SER A 14 19.54 -6.68 -2.56
CA SER A 14 18.66 -6.26 -3.65
C SER A 14 17.80 -5.07 -3.25
N LEU A 15 17.42 -4.97 -1.98
CA LEU A 15 16.73 -3.78 -1.49
C LEU A 15 17.63 -2.55 -1.52
N LEU A 16 18.90 -2.74 -1.14
CA LEU A 16 19.86 -1.64 -1.06
C LEU A 16 20.33 -1.14 -2.42
N GLU A 17 20.16 -1.93 -3.49
CA GLU A 17 20.39 -1.48 -4.86
C GLU A 17 19.45 -0.34 -5.29
N GLU A 18 18.33 -0.17 -4.58
CA GLU A 18 17.40 0.94 -4.81
C GLU A 18 17.94 2.27 -4.23
N LEU A 19 18.84 2.24 -3.24
CA LEU A 19 19.38 3.41 -2.53
C LEU A 19 20.62 4.03 -3.23
N ARG A 20 20.72 3.93 -4.56
CA ARG A 20 21.89 4.31 -5.40
C ARG A 20 22.67 5.55 -4.93
N ASP A 21 24.00 5.52 -5.07
CA ASP A 21 24.96 6.65 -5.01
C ASP A 21 24.95 7.57 -3.76
N GLU A 22 24.13 7.30 -2.75
CA GLU A 22 24.17 8.03 -1.47
C GLU A 22 25.14 7.40 -0.47
N VAL A 23 25.74 8.23 0.39
CA VAL A 23 26.52 7.74 1.54
C VAL A 23 25.55 7.16 2.56
N VAL A 24 25.32 5.84 2.47
CA VAL A 24 24.41 5.15 3.39
C VAL A 24 25.16 4.73 4.65
N THR A 25 24.76 5.29 5.80
CA THR A 25 25.27 4.88 7.13
C THR A 25 24.62 3.56 7.60
N GLY A 26 25.21 2.87 8.58
CA GLY A 26 24.65 1.62 9.09
C GLY A 26 23.30 1.83 9.79
N GLU A 27 23.12 2.99 10.43
CA GLU A 27 21.85 3.43 11.01
C GLU A 27 20.78 3.65 9.94
N THR A 28 21.14 4.25 8.79
CA THR A 28 20.23 4.42 7.66
C THR A 28 19.82 3.08 7.07
N LEU A 29 20.77 2.13 6.91
CA LEU A 29 20.47 0.77 6.46
C LEU A 29 19.50 0.06 7.39
N ASP A 30 19.75 0.12 8.71
CA ASP A 30 18.87 -0.52 9.70
C ASP A 30 17.49 0.14 9.73
N LEU A 31 17.41 1.47 9.66
CA LEU A 31 16.16 2.21 9.61
C LEU A 31 15.35 1.86 8.36
N PHE A 32 16.00 1.64 7.22
CA PHE A 32 15.34 1.22 5.99
C PHE A 32 14.71 -0.17 6.15
N VAL A 33 15.43 -1.14 6.71
CA VAL A 33 14.86 -2.48 7.00
C VAL A 33 13.76 -2.38 8.07
N ALA A 34 13.94 -1.52 9.07
CA ALA A 34 12.97 -1.28 10.13
C ALA A 34 11.65 -0.70 9.60
N SER A 35 11.69 0.21 8.61
CA SER A 35 10.49 0.82 8.02
C SER A 35 9.66 -0.19 7.22
N LEU A 36 10.31 -1.20 6.65
CA LEU A 36 9.66 -2.30 5.92
C LEU A 36 9.14 -3.42 6.85
N ALA A 37 9.53 -3.42 8.13
CA ALA A 37 9.29 -4.53 9.05
C ALA A 37 7.81 -4.94 9.19
N PHE A 38 6.90 -3.97 9.10
CA PHE A 38 5.47 -4.23 9.25
C PHE A 38 4.90 -4.83 7.96
N LYS A 39 4.36 -6.05 8.05
CA LYS A 39 3.68 -6.81 6.99
C LYS A 39 4.51 -7.24 5.78
N ASN A 40 5.54 -6.51 5.34
CA ASN A 40 6.34 -6.91 4.16
C ASN A 40 7.12 -8.22 4.38
N PHE A 41 7.38 -8.60 5.64
CA PHE A 41 8.08 -9.83 5.98
C PHE A 41 7.21 -10.88 6.68
N ASP A 42 5.88 -10.80 6.59
CA ASP A 42 4.98 -11.78 7.20
C ASP A 42 5.06 -13.16 6.50
N GLY A 43 5.47 -13.19 5.23
CA GLY A 43 5.66 -14.43 4.46
C GLY A 43 6.94 -15.21 4.79
N PHE A 44 7.83 -14.67 5.63
CA PHE A 44 9.09 -15.33 5.99
C PHE A 44 8.96 -16.06 7.32
N ALA A 45 9.39 -17.32 7.36
CA ALA A 45 9.46 -18.09 8.60
C ALA A 45 10.51 -17.47 9.55
N ARG A 46 10.08 -17.12 10.77
CA ARG A 46 10.93 -16.52 11.80
C ARG A 46 11.21 -17.53 12.90
N ARG A 47 12.45 -17.55 13.43
CA ARG A 47 12.80 -18.36 14.60
C ARG A 47 12.08 -17.88 15.87
N LEU A 48 11.99 -16.57 16.03
CA LEU A 48 11.18 -15.90 17.05
C LEU A 48 10.26 -14.89 16.34
N PRO A 49 8.97 -14.75 16.71
CA PRO A 49 8.02 -13.87 16.00
C PRO A 49 8.48 -12.42 15.85
N PHE A 50 9.24 -11.94 16.83
CA PHE A 50 9.74 -10.57 16.93
C PHE A 50 11.20 -10.40 16.49
N VAL A 51 11.83 -11.43 15.89
CA VAL A 51 13.17 -11.32 15.33
C VAL A 51 13.10 -11.38 13.81
N LEU A 52 13.57 -10.31 13.16
CA LEU A 52 13.80 -10.26 11.72
C LEU A 52 15.25 -10.63 11.42
N GLU A 53 15.43 -11.58 10.52
CA GLU A 53 16.74 -12.14 10.21
C GLU A 53 17.10 -11.85 8.76
N SER A 54 18.19 -11.09 8.59
CA SER A 54 18.66 -10.59 7.32
C SER A 54 20.05 -11.09 7.01
N VAL A 55 20.37 -11.15 5.72
CA VAL A 55 21.69 -11.50 5.19
C VAL A 55 22.12 -10.47 4.16
N THR A 56 23.41 -10.14 4.18
CA THR A 56 24.11 -9.45 3.09
C THR A 56 25.21 -10.36 2.57
N TYR A 57 25.52 -10.22 1.29
CA TYR A 57 26.64 -10.83 0.58
C TYR A 57 27.68 -9.78 0.16
N LYS A 58 27.41 -8.49 0.41
CA LYS A 58 28.29 -7.36 0.10
C LYS A 58 29.16 -7.01 1.31
N ALA A 59 30.48 -7.14 1.17
CA ALA A 59 31.43 -6.86 2.25
C ALA A 59 31.35 -5.40 2.75
N ALA A 60 31.14 -4.44 1.84
CA ALA A 60 30.98 -3.03 2.18
C ALA A 60 29.74 -2.80 3.06
N THR A 61 28.59 -3.34 2.67
CA THR A 61 27.34 -3.30 3.46
C THR A 61 27.53 -3.93 4.84
N TRP A 62 28.21 -5.08 4.92
CA TRP A 62 28.53 -5.71 6.19
C TRP A 62 29.36 -4.79 7.08
N GLN A 63 30.44 -4.20 6.56
CA GLN A 63 31.30 -3.32 7.35
C GLN A 63 30.53 -2.11 7.88
N THR A 64 29.72 -1.46 7.03
CA THR A 64 28.85 -0.35 7.43
C THR A 64 27.91 -0.74 8.57
N LEU A 65 27.32 -1.94 8.52
CA LEU A 65 26.47 -2.44 9.60
C LEU A 65 27.28 -2.78 10.87
N VAL A 66 28.49 -3.35 10.73
CA VAL A 66 29.38 -3.64 11.87
C VAL A 66 29.71 -2.36 12.62
N ASP A 67 29.97 -1.26 11.92
CA ASP A 67 30.37 0.01 12.54
C ASP A 67 29.22 0.64 13.34
N ALA A 68 27.97 0.47 12.89
CA ALA A 68 26.78 1.02 13.56
C ALA A 68 26.13 0.08 14.59
N ALA A 69 26.38 -1.23 14.53
CA ALA A 69 25.65 -2.22 15.34
C ALA A 69 25.86 -2.03 16.85
N PRO A 70 24.78 -1.83 17.64
CA PRO A 70 24.86 -1.69 19.09
C PRO A 70 25.36 -2.95 19.80
N ALA A 71 25.05 -4.13 19.26
CA ALA A 71 25.46 -5.42 19.80
C ALA A 71 25.94 -6.36 18.69
N LYS A 72 27.00 -7.11 18.99
CA LYS A 72 27.71 -7.96 18.02
C LYS A 72 27.97 -9.32 18.66
N PHE A 73 27.57 -10.40 18.01
CA PHE A 73 27.67 -11.76 18.53
C PHE A 73 28.44 -12.68 17.59
N ARG A 74 29.30 -13.51 18.17
CA ARG A 74 29.97 -14.62 17.50
C ARG A 74 29.41 -15.92 18.01
N ILE A 75 28.69 -16.64 17.17
CA ILE A 75 28.26 -18.01 17.42
C ILE A 75 29.43 -18.92 17.07
N ARG A 76 29.85 -19.80 17.98
CA ARG A 76 31.01 -20.69 17.76
C ARG A 76 30.67 -21.88 16.88
N GLN A 77 29.46 -22.42 17.01
CA GLN A 77 29.01 -23.62 16.31
C GLN A 77 27.56 -23.46 15.84
N PRO A 78 27.29 -23.19 14.55
CA PRO A 78 28.27 -22.91 13.50
C PRO A 78 29.00 -21.59 13.74
N GLN A 79 30.19 -21.45 13.16
CA GLN A 79 30.95 -20.20 13.20
C GLN A 79 30.20 -19.13 12.40
N GLU A 80 29.48 -18.25 13.10
CA GLU A 80 28.66 -17.18 12.50
C GLU A 80 28.87 -15.87 13.25
N GLU A 81 28.80 -14.77 12.51
CA GLU A 81 28.77 -13.42 13.06
C GLU A 81 27.38 -12.83 12.87
N VAL A 82 26.82 -12.28 13.94
CA VAL A 82 25.47 -11.71 13.97
C VAL A 82 25.52 -10.32 14.58
N LEU A 83 25.01 -9.33 13.85
CA LEU A 83 24.79 -7.98 14.35
C LEU A 83 23.35 -7.86 14.83
N VAL A 84 23.13 -7.19 15.96
CA VAL A 84 21.81 -7.06 16.57
C VAL A 84 21.47 -5.59 16.77
N PHE A 85 20.34 -5.19 16.21
CA PHE A 85 19.71 -3.89 16.42
C PHE A 85 18.43 -4.08 17.22
N ALA A 86 18.31 -3.36 18.33
CA ALA A 86 17.18 -3.45 19.23
C ALA A 86 15.90 -2.86 18.63
N GLN A 87 14.76 -3.16 19.23
CA GLN A 87 13.48 -2.55 18.87
C GLN A 87 13.55 -1.02 19.02
N THR A 88 12.85 -0.31 18.15
CA THR A 88 12.75 1.15 18.15
C THR A 88 11.28 1.58 18.13
N GLU A 89 11.01 2.87 18.25
CA GLU A 89 9.65 3.40 18.07
C GLU A 89 9.08 3.13 16.66
N HIS A 90 9.95 2.96 15.67
CA HIS A 90 9.55 2.69 14.28
C HIS A 90 9.40 1.19 13.99
N CYS A 91 10.08 0.32 14.75
CA CYS A 91 10.06 -1.11 14.53
C CYS A 91 10.09 -1.90 15.83
N GLY A 92 8.98 -2.58 16.11
CA GLY A 92 8.84 -3.51 17.22
C GLY A 92 9.53 -4.86 17.01
N CYS A 93 10.33 -5.05 15.95
CA CYS A 93 11.15 -6.26 15.79
C CYS A 93 12.61 -5.99 16.18
N VAL A 94 13.25 -6.97 16.79
CA VAL A 94 14.72 -7.06 16.86
C VAL A 94 15.22 -7.42 15.46
N ARG A 95 16.19 -6.68 14.95
CA ARG A 95 16.73 -6.89 13.60
C ARG A 95 18.12 -7.50 13.73
N THR A 96 18.34 -8.59 13.01
CA THR A 96 19.62 -9.31 13.03
C THR A 96 20.18 -9.40 11.63
N TYR A 97 21.48 -9.15 11.50
CA TYR A 97 22.17 -9.18 10.21
C TYR A 97 23.30 -10.19 10.26
N ARG A 98 23.44 -10.95 9.17
CA ARG A 98 24.53 -11.90 8.95
C ARG A 98 25.25 -11.57 7.65
N TYR A 99 26.52 -11.91 7.59
CA TYR A 99 27.28 -11.84 6.36
C TYR A 99 27.57 -13.24 5.82
N ARG A 100 27.11 -13.52 4.60
CA ARG A 100 27.49 -14.73 3.87
C ARG A 100 28.59 -14.41 2.87
N ARG A 101 29.79 -14.87 3.20
CA ARG A 101 30.94 -14.85 2.28
C ARG A 101 30.81 -15.96 1.24
N ALA A 102 31.22 -15.68 0.01
CA ALA A 102 31.33 -16.70 -1.03
C ALA A 102 32.36 -17.81 -0.70
N GLN A 103 33.33 -17.53 0.19
CA GLN A 103 34.42 -18.46 0.56
C GLN A 103 34.49 -18.81 2.07
N GLY A 104 33.40 -18.66 2.82
CA GLY A 104 33.38 -18.94 4.27
C GLY A 104 34.09 -17.88 5.12
N ILE A 105 34.00 -18.00 6.45
CA ILE A 105 34.63 -17.07 7.40
C ILE A 105 36.10 -17.48 7.57
N GLY A 106 37.04 -16.65 7.11
CA GLY A 106 38.46 -16.86 7.37
C GLY A 106 38.79 -16.56 8.84
N GLU A 107 39.74 -17.30 9.41
CA GLU A 107 40.16 -17.22 10.83
C GLU A 107 40.74 -15.85 11.25
N HIS A 108 41.00 -14.94 10.30
CA HIS A 108 41.79 -13.72 10.53
C HIS A 108 41.02 -12.43 10.88
N ASP A 109 39.68 -12.42 10.90
CA ASP A 109 38.91 -11.21 11.29
C ASP A 109 38.62 -11.11 12.81
N ALA A 110 39.36 -11.88 13.61
CA ALA A 110 39.11 -12.09 15.03
C ALA A 110 39.30 -10.84 15.93
N ALA A 111 39.84 -9.72 15.43
CA ALA A 111 40.35 -8.62 16.25
C ALA A 111 39.44 -7.37 16.38
N GLY A 112 38.12 -7.49 16.17
CA GLY A 112 37.20 -6.40 16.46
C GLY A 112 36.90 -6.27 17.96
N THR A 113 36.94 -5.07 18.52
CA THR A 113 36.45 -4.79 19.88
C THR A 113 34.92 -4.86 19.93
N GLY A 114 34.35 -5.41 21.02
CA GLY A 114 32.89 -5.38 21.27
C GLY A 114 32.08 -6.60 20.82
N TRP A 115 32.72 -7.70 20.42
CA TRP A 115 32.02 -8.96 20.11
C TRP A 115 31.79 -9.82 21.35
N CYS A 116 30.55 -10.27 21.56
CA CYS A 116 30.18 -11.26 22.56
C CYS A 116 30.22 -12.66 21.95
N ALA A 117 30.87 -13.62 22.61
CA ALA A 117 30.93 -15.01 22.15
C ALA A 117 29.82 -15.86 22.78
N VAL A 118 29.10 -16.62 21.97
CA VAL A 118 28.07 -17.59 22.38
C VAL A 118 28.35 -18.95 21.75
N SER A 119 28.01 -20.04 22.44
CA SER A 119 28.34 -21.40 22.01
C SER A 119 27.56 -21.81 20.77
N THR A 120 26.23 -21.61 20.78
CA THR A 120 25.32 -22.12 19.75
C THR A 120 24.21 -21.12 19.39
N PRO A 121 23.53 -21.28 18.24
CA PRO A 121 22.37 -20.47 17.89
C PRO A 121 21.28 -20.49 18.95
N GLU A 122 21.03 -21.63 19.59
CA GLU A 122 20.00 -21.75 20.63
C GLU A 122 20.34 -20.84 21.82
N THR A 123 21.61 -20.78 22.21
CA THR A 123 22.08 -19.89 23.27
C THR A 123 21.94 -18.42 22.87
N PHE A 124 22.18 -18.10 21.59
CA PHE A 124 21.96 -16.76 21.05
C PHE A 124 20.48 -16.36 21.08
N TYR A 125 19.57 -17.19 20.54
CA TYR A 125 18.14 -16.87 20.54
C TYR A 125 17.53 -16.85 21.93
N ALA A 126 18.01 -17.67 22.87
CA ALA A 126 17.59 -17.60 24.26
C ALA A 126 17.90 -16.24 24.91
N GLN A 127 18.95 -15.53 24.46
CA GLN A 127 19.24 -14.17 24.93
C GLN A 127 18.29 -13.11 24.34
N LEU A 128 17.80 -13.33 23.11
CA LEU A 128 16.82 -12.45 22.49
C LEU A 128 15.39 -12.73 22.97
N ASP A 129 15.11 -13.98 23.37
CA ASP A 129 13.80 -14.46 23.80
C ASP A 129 13.43 -13.99 25.21
N THR A 130 13.13 -12.71 25.33
CA THR A 130 12.74 -12.08 26.58
C THR A 130 11.25 -11.72 26.58
N PRO A 131 10.55 -11.80 27.73
CA PRO A 131 9.17 -11.33 27.84
C PRO A 131 9.00 -9.86 27.43
N ALA A 132 10.01 -9.03 27.69
CA ALA A 132 10.01 -7.62 27.30
C ALA A 132 10.03 -7.43 25.78
N ALA A 133 10.91 -8.15 25.06
CA ALA A 133 10.99 -8.07 23.61
C ALA A 133 9.68 -8.53 22.95
N ALA A 134 9.10 -9.64 23.43
CA ALA A 134 7.80 -10.11 22.96
C ALA A 134 6.69 -9.08 23.21
N ALA A 135 6.64 -8.48 24.41
CA ALA A 135 5.63 -7.49 24.76
C ALA A 135 5.71 -6.23 23.88
N VAL A 136 6.92 -5.71 23.62
CA VAL A 136 7.14 -4.57 22.72
C VAL A 136 6.67 -4.89 21.31
N PHE A 137 6.99 -6.07 20.80
CA PHE A 137 6.54 -6.51 19.47
C PHE A 137 5.01 -6.57 19.38
N HIS A 138 4.35 -7.21 20.33
CA HIS A 138 2.89 -7.32 20.32
C HIS A 138 2.21 -5.96 20.44
N ALA A 139 2.73 -5.06 21.29
CA ALA A 139 2.21 -3.70 21.41
C ALA A 139 2.38 -2.91 20.11
N TRP A 140 3.57 -2.97 19.51
CA TRP A 140 3.85 -2.32 18.22
C TRP A 140 2.98 -2.89 17.10
N GLN A 141 2.86 -4.22 17.00
CA GLN A 141 2.06 -4.88 15.97
C GLN A 141 0.58 -4.49 16.10
N ALA A 142 0.02 -4.53 17.32
CA ALA A 142 -1.35 -4.10 17.58
C ALA A 142 -1.56 -2.61 17.26
N TRP A 143 -0.59 -1.75 17.61
CA TRP A 143 -0.63 -0.33 17.29
C TRP A 143 -0.62 -0.08 15.79
N MET A 144 0.32 -0.69 15.06
CA MET A 144 0.44 -0.56 13.62
C MET A 144 -0.80 -1.09 12.91
N THR A 145 -1.27 -2.29 13.25
CA THR A 145 -2.51 -2.85 12.69
C THR A 145 -3.70 -1.92 12.88
N ARG A 146 -3.87 -1.32 14.06
CA ARG A 146 -4.96 -0.38 14.30
C ARG A 146 -4.79 0.93 13.51
N THR A 147 -3.58 1.48 13.49
CA THR A 147 -3.31 2.81 12.88
C THR A 147 -3.22 2.80 11.36
N THR A 148 -3.05 1.62 10.74
CA THR A 148 -3.07 1.45 9.29
C THR A 148 -4.34 0.77 8.77
N ALA A 149 -5.32 0.48 9.64
CA ALA A 149 -6.50 -0.31 9.29
C ALA A 149 -7.31 0.33 8.15
N ASP A 150 -7.62 1.62 8.25
CA ASP A 150 -8.42 2.33 7.24
C ASP A 150 -7.69 2.44 5.90
N GLN A 151 -6.37 2.66 5.93
CA GLN A 151 -5.55 2.71 4.72
C GLN A 151 -5.45 1.34 4.05
N ALA A 152 -5.32 0.27 4.85
CA ALA A 152 -5.30 -1.11 4.34
C ALA A 152 -6.65 -1.48 3.72
N ALA A 153 -7.76 -1.22 4.42
CA ALA A 153 -9.10 -1.49 3.90
C ALA A 153 -9.42 -0.68 2.63
N MET A 154 -8.97 0.59 2.56
CA MET A 154 -9.05 1.39 1.32
C MET A 154 -8.23 0.77 0.20
N ALA A 155 -6.99 0.33 0.48
CA ALA A 155 -6.15 -0.29 -0.53
C ALA A 155 -6.75 -1.60 -1.05
N GLU A 156 -7.25 -2.46 -0.16
CA GLU A 156 -7.91 -3.72 -0.50
C GLU A 156 -9.15 -3.49 -1.35
N GLY A 157 -10.04 -2.58 -0.94
CA GLY A 157 -11.23 -2.23 -1.74
C GLY A 157 -10.87 -1.69 -3.12
N ARG A 158 -9.83 -0.85 -3.22
CA ARG A 158 -9.32 -0.34 -4.51
C ARG A 158 -8.68 -1.45 -5.35
N PHE A 159 -7.95 -2.38 -4.74
CA PHE A 159 -7.41 -3.55 -5.46
C PHE A 159 -8.51 -4.40 -6.05
N GLU A 160 -9.64 -4.54 -5.36
CA GLU A 160 -10.76 -5.35 -5.85
C GLU A 160 -11.57 -4.64 -6.94
N ASN A 161 -11.72 -3.31 -6.84
CA ASN A 161 -12.72 -2.57 -7.61
C ASN A 161 -12.15 -1.70 -8.73
N THR A 162 -10.85 -1.40 -8.72
CA THR A 162 -10.24 -0.40 -9.61
C THR A 162 -8.99 -0.90 -10.32
N ALA A 163 -8.41 -0.03 -11.15
CA ALA A 163 -7.12 -0.20 -11.83
C ALA A 163 -5.91 -0.32 -10.89
N VAL A 164 -6.09 -0.06 -9.59
CA VAL A 164 -5.01 -0.14 -8.60
C VAL A 164 -4.58 -1.59 -8.42
N SER A 165 -3.29 -1.86 -8.56
CA SER A 165 -2.69 -3.17 -8.30
C SER A 165 -1.57 -3.12 -7.24
N ARG A 166 -1.14 -1.91 -6.85
CA ARG A 166 -0.13 -1.69 -5.82
C ARG A 166 -0.52 -0.53 -4.92
N SER A 167 -0.16 -0.58 -3.64
CA SER A 167 -0.31 0.55 -2.73
C SER A 167 0.94 0.75 -1.91
N VAL A 168 1.27 2.03 -1.69
CA VAL A 168 2.28 2.47 -0.74
C VAL A 168 1.57 3.26 0.35
N ILE A 169 1.60 2.71 1.56
CA ILE A 169 1.07 3.35 2.76
C ILE A 169 2.26 3.90 3.53
N PHE A 170 2.42 5.22 3.51
CA PHE A 170 3.39 5.87 4.38
C PHE A 170 2.86 5.84 5.82
N THR A 171 3.76 5.72 6.79
CA THR A 171 3.38 5.66 8.20
C THR A 171 4.23 6.60 9.03
N GLY A 172 3.57 7.45 9.81
CA GLY A 172 4.16 8.15 10.95
C GLY A 172 3.93 7.42 12.26
N VAL A 173 3.60 6.12 12.24
CA VAL A 173 3.27 5.29 13.41
C VAL A 173 2.07 5.88 14.18
N GLY A 174 0.97 6.15 13.48
CA GLY A 174 -0.22 6.83 14.03
C GLY A 174 -0.12 8.36 14.11
N SER A 175 0.97 8.92 13.59
CA SER A 175 1.21 10.36 13.54
C SER A 175 1.19 10.90 12.12
N CYS A 176 0.94 12.20 12.01
CA CYS A 176 1.09 13.00 10.81
C CYS A 176 2.52 12.88 10.29
N LEU A 177 2.64 12.52 9.01
CA LEU A 177 3.93 12.34 8.37
C LEU A 177 4.76 13.64 8.34
N ALA A 178 4.10 14.80 8.29
CA ALA A 178 4.76 16.10 8.17
C ALA A 178 5.26 16.67 9.51
N CYS A 179 4.51 16.50 10.61
CA CYS A 179 4.81 17.19 11.88
C CYS A 179 4.73 16.33 13.14
N LYS A 180 4.50 15.02 13.02
CA LYS A 180 4.36 14.07 14.15
C LYS A 180 3.19 14.33 15.11
N ALA A 181 2.35 15.34 14.89
CA ALA A 181 1.06 15.47 15.59
C ALA A 181 0.15 14.26 15.25
N PRO A 182 -0.87 13.91 16.05
CA PRO A 182 -1.78 12.81 15.73
C PRO A 182 -2.39 12.94 14.32
N SER A 183 -2.34 11.87 13.53
CA SER A 183 -3.01 11.84 12.23
C SER A 183 -4.52 11.63 12.42
N VAL A 184 -5.32 12.34 11.63
CA VAL A 184 -6.79 12.24 11.70
C VAL A 184 -7.41 11.62 10.45
N ALA A 185 -6.72 11.67 9.32
CA ALA A 185 -7.11 10.99 8.09
C ALA A 185 -5.88 10.82 7.18
N SER A 186 -6.10 10.32 5.95
CA SER A 186 -5.05 10.20 4.94
C SER A 186 -5.37 11.00 3.68
N ALA A 187 -4.37 11.74 3.17
CA ALA A 187 -4.38 12.26 1.81
C ALA A 187 -3.97 11.12 0.86
N ARG A 188 -4.65 11.00 -0.28
CA ARG A 188 -4.47 9.87 -1.21
C ARG A 188 -4.35 10.35 -2.65
N THR A 189 -3.53 9.68 -3.44
CA THR A 189 -3.47 9.86 -4.89
C THR A 189 -3.19 8.53 -5.57
N THR A 190 -3.66 8.40 -6.80
CA THR A 190 -3.41 7.22 -7.62
C THR A 190 -2.69 7.63 -8.88
N LEU A 191 -1.53 7.02 -9.11
CA LEU A 191 -0.75 7.19 -10.31
C LEU A 191 -1.02 5.99 -11.20
N SER A 192 -1.47 6.20 -12.44
CA SER A 192 -1.63 5.11 -13.39
C SER A 192 -1.34 5.57 -14.81
N SER A 193 -0.64 4.74 -15.57
CA SER A 193 -0.43 4.89 -17.00
C SER A 193 -1.25 3.91 -17.85
N ALA A 194 -1.94 2.95 -17.20
CA ALA A 194 -2.71 1.89 -17.86
C ALA A 194 -3.87 1.39 -16.98
N ALA A 195 -4.78 0.60 -17.54
CA ALA A 195 -5.97 0.14 -16.84
C ALA A 195 -5.70 -0.81 -15.66
N ASP A 196 -4.50 -1.41 -15.54
CA ASP A 196 -4.23 -2.49 -14.55
C ASP A 196 -2.93 -2.32 -13.73
N ASN A 197 -2.31 -1.14 -13.77
CA ASN A 197 -1.03 -0.89 -13.09
C ASN A 197 -1.05 0.37 -12.21
N GLY A 198 -2.21 0.67 -11.62
CA GLY A 198 -2.36 1.81 -10.73
C GLY A 198 -1.59 1.63 -9.42
N LEU A 199 -0.89 2.68 -9.01
CA LEU A 199 -0.24 2.80 -7.71
C LEU A 199 -1.01 3.79 -6.82
N LEU A 200 -1.59 3.28 -5.74
CA LEU A 200 -2.24 4.09 -4.70
C LEU A 200 -1.23 4.53 -3.64
N ILE A 201 -1.01 5.83 -3.49
CA ILE A 201 -0.18 6.43 -2.45
C ILE A 201 -1.08 7.01 -1.36
N GLN A 202 -0.78 6.69 -0.10
CA GLN A 202 -1.55 7.15 1.06
C GLN A 202 -0.64 7.79 2.12
N LEU A 203 -0.97 9.03 2.53
CA LEU A 203 -0.21 9.83 3.48
C LEU A 203 -1.07 10.15 4.72
N PRO A 204 -0.76 9.59 5.91
CA PRO A 204 -1.46 9.95 7.14
C PRO A 204 -1.07 11.36 7.59
N LEU A 205 -2.05 12.23 7.80
CA LEU A 205 -1.86 13.65 8.08
C LEU A 205 -2.78 14.15 9.20
N CYS A 206 -2.36 15.20 9.90
CA CYS A 206 -3.23 15.96 10.78
C CYS A 206 -4.14 16.91 9.97
N ALA A 207 -5.18 17.46 10.58
CA ALA A 207 -6.16 18.32 9.90
C ALA A 207 -5.51 19.50 9.14
N GLN A 208 -4.51 20.16 9.72
CA GLN A 208 -3.80 21.26 9.08
C GLN A 208 -3.08 20.83 7.80
N HIS A 209 -2.41 19.68 7.81
CA HIS A 209 -1.69 19.20 6.63
C HIS A 209 -2.62 18.55 5.59
N LEU A 210 -3.80 18.07 5.99
CA LEU A 210 -4.85 17.69 5.04
C LEU A 210 -5.35 18.90 4.25
N GLN A 211 -5.57 20.04 4.93
CA GLN A 211 -5.92 21.29 4.26
C GLN A 211 -4.79 21.75 3.34
N ALA A 212 -3.55 21.74 3.82
CA ALA A 212 -2.40 22.09 2.98
C ALA A 212 -2.31 21.22 1.73
N ALA A 213 -2.51 19.90 1.85
CA ALA A 213 -2.48 18.98 0.72
C ALA A 213 -3.57 19.26 -0.34
N GLN A 214 -4.69 19.89 0.05
CA GLN A 214 -5.75 20.28 -0.89
C GLN A 214 -5.36 21.47 -1.78
N GLU A 215 -4.39 22.28 -1.36
CA GLU A 215 -3.88 23.40 -2.15
C GLU A 215 -2.93 22.95 -3.27
N TYR A 216 -2.50 21.68 -3.25
CA TYR A 216 -1.64 21.10 -4.29
C TYR A 216 -2.48 20.51 -5.43
N PRO A 217 -1.96 20.51 -6.67
CA PRO A 217 -2.65 19.89 -7.79
C PRO A 217 -2.92 18.39 -7.58
N CYS A 218 -2.01 17.69 -6.90
CA CYS A 218 -2.20 16.32 -6.45
C CYS A 218 -1.37 16.02 -5.20
N VAL A 219 -1.72 14.95 -4.48
CA VAL A 219 -1.02 14.55 -3.24
C VAL A 219 0.44 14.14 -3.50
N ALA A 220 0.79 13.72 -4.72
CA ALA A 220 2.17 13.39 -5.05
C ALA A 220 3.09 14.63 -5.09
N LEU A 221 2.59 15.78 -5.55
CA LEU A 221 3.35 17.04 -5.46
C LEU A 221 3.46 17.56 -4.02
N PHE A 222 2.42 17.31 -3.21
CA PHE A 222 2.52 17.58 -1.77
C PHE A 222 3.61 16.71 -1.12
N LEU A 223 3.68 15.43 -1.49
CA LEU A 223 4.71 14.51 -1.03
C LEU A 223 6.13 14.97 -1.41
N GLU A 224 6.32 15.42 -2.65
CA GLU A 224 7.60 16.01 -3.11
C GLU A 224 8.05 17.15 -2.21
N THR A 225 7.13 18.06 -1.86
CA THR A 225 7.44 19.20 -0.99
C THR A 225 7.79 18.74 0.42
N LEU A 226 7.07 17.76 0.98
CA LEU A 226 7.30 17.28 2.34
C LEU A 226 8.71 16.70 2.53
N PHE A 227 9.24 16.02 1.51
CA PHE A 227 10.54 15.34 1.61
C PHE A 227 11.65 16.03 0.83
N SER A 228 11.38 17.18 0.19
CA SER A 228 12.31 17.83 -0.74
C SER A 228 12.83 16.87 -1.83
N ILE A 229 11.94 16.01 -2.33
CA ILE A 229 12.26 15.03 -3.38
C ILE A 229 11.63 15.45 -4.72
N SER A 230 12.13 14.89 -5.83
CA SER A 230 11.49 14.97 -7.13
C SER A 230 11.09 13.58 -7.58
N LEU A 231 9.80 13.38 -7.84
CA LEU A 231 9.25 12.17 -8.43
C LEU A 231 9.23 12.24 -9.96
N GLY A 232 9.71 13.35 -10.54
CA GLY A 232 9.74 13.55 -11.99
C GLY A 232 8.35 13.61 -12.63
N LEU A 233 7.35 14.10 -11.88
CA LEU A 233 6.00 14.24 -12.39
C LEU A 233 5.94 15.31 -13.49
N PRO A 234 5.14 15.10 -14.55
CA PRO A 234 4.87 16.16 -15.50
C PRO A 234 4.11 17.30 -14.81
N GLU A 235 4.00 18.44 -15.49
CA GLU A 235 3.08 19.48 -15.04
C GLU A 235 1.66 18.92 -14.95
N VAL A 236 1.11 18.92 -13.73
CA VAL A 236 -0.22 18.38 -13.45
C VAL A 236 -1.14 19.50 -13.00
N GLU A 237 -2.36 19.50 -13.53
CA GLU A 237 -3.41 20.43 -13.17
C GLU A 237 -4.53 19.68 -12.43
N ARG A 238 -5.02 20.24 -11.33
CA ARG A 238 -6.19 19.72 -10.65
C ARG A 238 -7.45 20.10 -11.41
N ARG A 239 -8.25 19.10 -11.76
CA ARG A 239 -9.57 19.26 -12.37
C ARG A 239 -10.60 18.53 -11.51
N ASP A 240 -11.74 19.18 -11.29
CA ASP A 240 -12.83 18.56 -10.55
C ASP A 240 -13.66 17.59 -11.42
N ALA A 241 -13.54 17.71 -12.74
CA ALA A 241 -14.29 16.91 -13.71
C ALA A 241 -13.42 16.53 -14.92
N ILE A 242 -13.84 15.49 -15.63
CA ILE A 242 -13.26 15.12 -16.92
C ILE A 242 -13.59 16.24 -17.93
N PRO A 243 -12.59 16.84 -18.61
CA PRO A 243 -12.82 17.87 -19.61
C PRO A 243 -13.76 17.40 -20.73
N ASP A 244 -14.65 18.28 -21.20
CA ASP A 244 -15.67 17.96 -22.21
C ASP A 244 -15.06 17.39 -23.49
N GLU A 245 -13.93 17.93 -23.91
CA GLU A 245 -13.18 17.52 -25.09
C GLU A 245 -12.68 16.06 -25.01
N LEU A 246 -12.52 15.51 -23.79
CA LEU A 246 -12.09 14.13 -23.59
C LEU A 246 -13.26 13.15 -23.48
N ILE A 247 -14.51 13.64 -23.35
CA ILE A 247 -15.67 12.78 -23.10
C ILE A 247 -15.92 11.79 -24.24
N ALA A 248 -15.77 12.21 -25.49
CA ALA A 248 -15.96 11.33 -26.63
C ALA A 248 -14.95 10.18 -26.64
N SER A 249 -13.66 10.49 -26.41
CA SER A 249 -12.59 9.48 -26.31
C SER A 249 -12.78 8.56 -25.11
N LEU A 250 -13.14 9.12 -23.95
CA LEU A 250 -13.48 8.35 -22.75
C LEU A 250 -14.62 7.36 -23.03
N HIS A 251 -15.72 7.84 -23.63
CA HIS A 251 -16.89 7.02 -23.94
C HIS A 251 -16.53 5.86 -24.87
N ALA A 252 -15.72 6.12 -25.91
CA ALA A 252 -15.24 5.10 -26.82
C ALA A 252 -14.37 4.05 -26.11
N MET A 253 -13.36 4.47 -25.34
CA MET A 253 -12.47 3.56 -24.62
C MET A 253 -13.21 2.70 -23.59
N VAL A 254 -14.15 3.27 -22.85
CA VAL A 254 -14.93 2.54 -21.85
C VAL A 254 -15.89 1.57 -22.55
N ALA A 255 -16.54 1.98 -23.65
CA ALA A 255 -17.40 1.10 -24.41
C ALA A 255 -16.63 -0.11 -24.96
N GLU A 256 -15.46 0.12 -25.55
CA GLU A 256 -14.57 -0.93 -26.04
C GLU A 256 -14.12 -1.87 -24.91
N ALA A 257 -13.67 -1.32 -23.78
CA ALA A 257 -13.21 -2.11 -22.64
C ALA A 257 -14.33 -2.96 -21.99
N LEU A 258 -15.59 -2.52 -22.09
CA LEU A 258 -16.75 -3.29 -21.65
C LEU A 258 -17.26 -4.27 -22.73
N GLY A 259 -16.60 -4.37 -23.89
CA GLY A 259 -17.05 -5.21 -25.01
C GLY A 259 -18.36 -4.73 -25.63
N GLY A 260 -18.70 -3.46 -25.43
CA GLY A 260 -19.91 -2.82 -25.93
C GLY A 260 -19.66 -1.90 -27.13
N THR A 261 -20.67 -1.10 -27.43
CA THR A 261 -20.63 -0.06 -28.47
C THR A 261 -21.03 1.28 -27.91
N VAL A 262 -20.47 2.34 -28.49
CA VAL A 262 -20.78 3.72 -28.13
C VAL A 262 -22.25 3.99 -28.45
N GLY A 263 -23.05 4.23 -27.41
CA GLY A 263 -24.44 4.65 -27.52
C GLY A 263 -24.57 6.18 -27.51
N THR A 264 -25.62 6.67 -26.88
CA THR A 264 -25.88 8.11 -26.78
C THR A 264 -24.97 8.79 -25.75
N ALA A 265 -24.48 9.98 -26.10
CA ALA A 265 -23.81 10.90 -25.17
C ALA A 265 -24.63 12.19 -25.09
N LEU A 266 -25.14 12.52 -23.91
CA LEU A 266 -26.00 13.68 -23.70
C LEU A 266 -25.48 14.54 -22.55
N LYS A 267 -25.09 15.77 -22.84
CA LYS A 267 -24.77 16.76 -21.81
C LYS A 267 -26.06 17.30 -21.19
N ARG A 268 -26.16 17.21 -19.86
CA ARG A 268 -27.28 17.72 -19.05
C ARG A 268 -26.77 18.75 -18.04
N LYS A 269 -27.68 19.30 -17.23
CA LYS A 269 -27.36 20.26 -16.16
C LYS A 269 -26.36 19.70 -15.14
N ARG A 270 -26.37 18.39 -14.90
CA ARG A 270 -25.47 17.68 -13.97
C ARG A 270 -24.53 16.76 -14.74
N GLY A 271 -23.79 17.33 -15.68
CA GLY A 271 -22.77 16.62 -16.42
C GLY A 271 -23.27 15.75 -17.57
N TRP A 272 -22.46 14.77 -17.95
CA TRP A 272 -22.66 13.90 -19.10
C TRP A 272 -23.41 12.63 -18.74
N HIS A 273 -24.31 12.21 -19.62
CA HIS A 273 -24.96 10.91 -19.59
C HIS A 273 -24.44 10.11 -20.79
N LEU A 274 -23.63 9.08 -20.52
CA LEU A 274 -23.01 8.23 -21.53
C LEU A 274 -23.65 6.85 -21.47
N ARG A 275 -24.30 6.44 -22.56
CA ARG A 275 -24.91 5.12 -22.70
C ARG A 275 -23.95 4.21 -23.44
N ILE A 276 -23.67 3.04 -22.90
CA ILE A 276 -22.87 1.99 -23.55
C ILE A 276 -23.79 0.81 -23.78
N ALA A 277 -24.01 0.49 -25.06
CA ALA A 277 -24.85 -0.65 -25.44
C ALA A 277 -24.02 -1.93 -25.42
N LEU A 278 -24.50 -2.94 -24.71
CA LEU A 278 -23.88 -4.27 -24.62
C LEU A 278 -24.65 -5.26 -25.50
N SER A 279 -24.13 -6.47 -25.65
CA SER A 279 -24.86 -7.55 -26.31
C SER A 279 -26.19 -7.87 -25.60
N ASP A 280 -27.13 -8.42 -26.36
CA ASP A 280 -28.43 -8.90 -25.89
C ASP A 280 -29.38 -7.81 -25.34
N GLY A 281 -29.08 -6.52 -25.59
CA GLY A 281 -29.93 -5.40 -25.20
C GLY A 281 -29.64 -4.82 -23.81
N TRP A 282 -28.63 -5.34 -23.12
CA TRP A 282 -28.10 -4.77 -21.88
C TRP A 282 -27.42 -3.41 -22.15
N HIS A 283 -27.36 -2.55 -21.14
CA HIS A 283 -26.59 -1.32 -21.26
C HIS A 283 -26.14 -0.76 -19.92
N TRP A 284 -24.98 -0.10 -19.96
CA TRP A 284 -24.54 0.82 -18.92
C TRP A 284 -25.03 2.24 -19.20
N LEU A 285 -25.36 2.97 -18.14
CA LEU A 285 -25.52 4.41 -18.14
C LEU A 285 -24.51 5.00 -17.14
N LEU A 286 -23.56 5.78 -17.65
CA LEU A 286 -22.59 6.51 -16.85
C LEU A 286 -23.01 7.97 -16.76
N ARG A 287 -23.30 8.45 -15.55
CA ARG A 287 -23.52 9.86 -15.24
C ARG A 287 -22.22 10.44 -14.70
N LEU A 288 -21.62 11.39 -15.40
CA LEU A 288 -20.34 12.00 -15.06
C LEU A 288 -20.52 13.51 -14.89
N ASN A 289 -20.52 14.02 -13.66
CA ASN A 289 -20.57 15.46 -13.39
C ASN A 289 -19.22 15.97 -12.87
N THR A 290 -18.79 15.45 -11.73
CA THR A 290 -17.44 15.66 -11.17
C THR A 290 -16.87 14.30 -10.78
N LEU A 291 -15.58 14.22 -10.46
CA LEU A 291 -14.98 13.00 -9.92
C LEU A 291 -15.63 12.57 -8.58
N MET A 292 -16.31 13.49 -7.90
CA MET A 292 -17.05 13.26 -6.64
C MET A 292 -18.58 13.35 -6.79
N ASP A 293 -19.11 13.44 -8.02
CA ASP A 293 -20.54 13.36 -8.34
C ASP A 293 -20.70 12.60 -9.64
N TYR A 294 -20.89 11.30 -9.49
CA TYR A 294 -21.04 10.36 -10.59
C TYR A 294 -22.04 9.27 -10.22
N ALA A 295 -22.50 8.52 -11.22
CA ALA A 295 -23.24 7.28 -11.02
C ALA A 295 -23.03 6.34 -12.20
N TYR A 296 -22.84 5.05 -11.93
CA TYR A 296 -22.78 3.98 -12.92
C TYR A 296 -23.96 3.04 -12.68
N MET A 297 -24.79 2.84 -13.69
CA MET A 297 -26.02 2.05 -13.59
C MET A 297 -26.08 1.01 -14.69
N LEU A 298 -26.35 -0.25 -14.32
CA LEU A 298 -26.52 -1.35 -15.27
C LEU A 298 -28.01 -1.68 -15.42
N TYR A 299 -28.46 -1.75 -16.67
CA TYR A 299 -29.85 -2.02 -17.02
C TYR A 299 -29.97 -3.30 -17.85
N PRO A 300 -30.92 -4.19 -17.50
CA PRO A 300 -31.23 -5.36 -18.31
C PRO A 300 -32.05 -4.98 -19.55
N PRO A 301 -32.19 -5.90 -20.52
CA PRO A 301 -32.89 -5.65 -21.77
C PRO A 301 -34.35 -5.22 -21.54
N GLY A 302 -34.75 -4.10 -22.12
CA GLY A 302 -36.12 -3.59 -22.06
C GLY A 302 -36.56 -3.02 -20.70
N ALA A 303 -35.70 -3.03 -19.68
CA ALA A 303 -36.05 -2.49 -18.36
C ALA A 303 -35.82 -0.99 -18.27
N SER A 304 -36.68 -0.32 -17.51
CA SER A 304 -36.57 1.11 -17.16
C SER A 304 -35.87 1.35 -15.82
N LYS A 305 -35.58 0.29 -15.07
CA LYS A 305 -34.90 0.32 -13.77
C LYS A 305 -33.59 -0.41 -13.85
N GLU A 306 -32.59 0.16 -13.20
CA GLU A 306 -31.29 -0.44 -13.01
C GLU A 306 -31.39 -1.64 -12.08
N ILE A 307 -30.52 -2.62 -12.28
CA ILE A 307 -30.34 -3.75 -11.36
C ILE A 307 -29.07 -3.63 -10.53
N TYR A 308 -28.24 -2.63 -10.82
CA TYR A 308 -27.05 -2.29 -10.07
C TYR A 308 -26.81 -0.79 -10.21
N ARG A 309 -26.32 -0.17 -9.13
CA ARG A 309 -25.90 1.23 -9.11
C ARG A 309 -24.67 1.39 -8.24
N ALA A 310 -23.66 2.09 -8.72
CA ALA A 310 -22.59 2.63 -7.88
C ALA A 310 -22.53 4.14 -8.07
N ASP A 311 -22.53 4.89 -6.97
CA ASP A 311 -22.56 6.35 -7.03
C ASP A 311 -21.91 7.00 -5.80
N SER A 312 -21.88 8.33 -5.80
CA SER A 312 -21.31 9.19 -4.76
C SER A 312 -22.40 10.04 -4.07
N ALA A 313 -23.66 9.57 -4.06
CA ALA A 313 -24.72 10.28 -3.36
C ALA A 313 -24.44 10.32 -1.84
N PRO A 314 -24.68 11.46 -1.17
CA PRO A 314 -24.37 11.61 0.24
C PRO A 314 -25.49 11.08 1.17
N ASP A 315 -26.05 9.91 0.88
CA ASP A 315 -27.23 9.33 1.55
C ASP A 315 -26.93 8.11 2.45
N HIS A 316 -25.68 7.63 2.48
CA HIS A 316 -25.21 6.54 3.35
C HIS A 316 -24.03 6.94 4.25
N PRO A 317 -24.20 7.93 5.15
CA PRO A 317 -23.12 8.50 5.96
C PRO A 317 -22.54 7.53 7.01
N ASP A 318 -23.17 6.39 7.23
CA ASP A 318 -22.75 5.33 8.14
C ASP A 318 -21.64 4.43 7.58
N LEU A 319 -21.35 4.50 6.28
CA LEU A 319 -20.31 3.70 5.65
C LEU A 319 -18.89 4.23 5.97
N PRO A 320 -17.89 3.33 6.14
CA PRO A 320 -16.52 3.70 6.51
C PRO A 320 -15.75 4.50 5.42
N PHE A 321 -16.23 4.52 4.18
CA PHE A 321 -15.60 5.23 3.05
C PHE A 321 -16.63 6.04 2.23
N PHE A 322 -17.47 6.78 2.93
CA PHE A 322 -18.41 7.73 2.35
C PHE A 322 -17.69 8.83 1.50
N PRO A 323 -18.31 9.31 0.40
CA PRO A 323 -19.66 9.02 -0.08
C PRO A 323 -19.77 7.87 -1.07
N ASP A 324 -18.66 7.29 -1.51
CA ASP A 324 -18.65 6.34 -2.62
C ASP A 324 -19.22 4.98 -2.19
N HIS A 325 -20.36 4.59 -2.75
CA HIS A 325 -21.06 3.36 -2.39
C HIS A 325 -21.72 2.69 -3.60
N GLU A 326 -22.16 1.46 -3.40
CA GLU A 326 -22.87 0.68 -4.40
C GLU A 326 -24.08 -0.04 -3.82
N HIS A 327 -25.00 -0.33 -4.72
CA HIS A 327 -26.29 -0.94 -4.54
C HIS A 327 -26.35 -2.15 -5.47
N GLU A 328 -26.24 -3.36 -4.91
CA GLU A 328 -26.28 -4.59 -5.72
C GLU A 328 -27.69 -4.94 -6.22
N ARG A 329 -28.72 -4.43 -5.53
CA ARG A 329 -30.13 -4.70 -5.83
C ARG A 329 -31.01 -3.48 -5.52
N PRO A 330 -30.83 -2.37 -6.26
CA PRO A 330 -31.57 -1.14 -6.01
C PRO A 330 -33.08 -1.38 -5.97
N SER A 331 -33.74 -0.74 -5.00
CA SER A 331 -35.20 -0.80 -4.80
C SER A 331 -35.75 -2.15 -4.29
N LYS A 332 -34.91 -3.04 -3.73
CA LYS A 332 -35.37 -4.29 -3.07
C LYS A 332 -35.31 -4.18 -1.54
N LYS A 333 -36.18 -4.94 -0.85
CA LYS A 333 -36.35 -4.88 0.62
C LYS A 333 -35.10 -5.29 1.42
N ASN A 334 -34.19 -6.06 0.81
CA ASN A 334 -32.93 -6.52 1.40
C ASN A 334 -31.77 -6.08 0.52
N GLU A 335 -31.77 -4.81 0.14
CA GLU A 335 -30.69 -4.21 -0.62
C GLU A 335 -29.42 -4.19 0.23
N GLU A 336 -28.34 -4.70 -0.34
CA GLU A 336 -27.01 -4.64 0.26
C GLU A 336 -26.32 -3.39 -0.27
N ILE A 337 -25.91 -2.55 0.69
CA ILE A 337 -25.22 -1.29 0.42
C ILE A 337 -23.82 -1.43 1.00
N ALA A 338 -22.82 -1.17 0.18
CA ALA A 338 -21.42 -1.30 0.56
C ALA A 338 -20.60 -0.16 -0.04
N PRO A 339 -19.43 0.17 0.53
CA PRO A 339 -18.52 1.12 -0.10
C PRO A 339 -18.07 0.60 -1.47
N SER A 340 -18.11 1.44 -2.49
CA SER A 340 -17.75 1.03 -3.87
C SER A 340 -16.26 1.15 -4.12
N PHE A 341 -15.56 2.01 -3.37
CA PHE A 341 -14.15 2.32 -3.59
C PHE A 341 -13.87 2.75 -5.04
N LEU A 342 -14.79 3.42 -5.72
CA LEU A 342 -14.62 3.89 -7.10
C LEU A 342 -14.11 5.34 -7.16
N TYR A 343 -13.57 5.77 -8.30
CA TYR A 343 -12.97 7.10 -8.48
C TYR A 343 -13.90 8.12 -9.15
N GLY A 344 -15.04 7.68 -9.68
CA GLY A 344 -15.83 8.49 -10.59
C GLY A 344 -15.16 8.73 -11.95
N ASN A 345 -14.05 8.04 -12.21
CA ASN A 345 -13.38 7.98 -13.49
C ASN A 345 -13.55 6.57 -14.07
N PRO A 346 -14.42 6.40 -15.09
CA PRO A 346 -14.77 5.06 -15.59
C PRO A 346 -13.58 4.22 -16.02
N LEU A 347 -12.49 4.83 -16.52
CA LEU A 347 -11.29 4.08 -16.92
C LEU A 347 -10.56 3.44 -15.76
N LEU A 348 -10.57 4.07 -14.58
CA LEU A 348 -9.99 3.51 -13.37
C LEU A 348 -10.95 2.52 -12.70
N ASP A 349 -12.24 2.57 -13.01
CA ASP A 349 -13.30 1.79 -12.38
C ASP A 349 -13.72 0.56 -13.20
N LEU A 350 -13.13 0.36 -14.39
CA LEU A 350 -13.47 -0.71 -15.33
C LEU A 350 -13.52 -2.10 -14.69
N LYS A 351 -12.57 -2.39 -13.79
CA LYS A 351 -12.48 -3.68 -13.11
C LYS A 351 -13.77 -4.06 -12.39
N ARG A 352 -14.37 -3.14 -11.62
CA ARG A 352 -15.66 -3.40 -10.95
C ARG A 352 -16.79 -3.53 -11.96
N LEU A 353 -16.86 -2.63 -12.95
CA LEU A 353 -17.92 -2.63 -13.96
C LEU A 353 -17.98 -3.96 -14.74
N GLN A 354 -16.82 -4.45 -15.20
CA GLN A 354 -16.71 -5.72 -15.91
C GLN A 354 -17.12 -6.91 -15.03
N ARG A 355 -16.69 -6.92 -13.76
CA ARG A 355 -17.05 -8.00 -12.82
C ARG A 355 -18.55 -8.03 -12.54
N VAL A 356 -19.14 -6.89 -12.21
CA VAL A 356 -20.59 -6.77 -11.95
C VAL A 356 -21.40 -7.21 -13.16
N GLU A 357 -21.01 -6.74 -14.35
CA GLU A 357 -21.66 -7.15 -15.59
C GLU A 357 -21.60 -8.67 -15.77
N LYS A 358 -20.42 -9.27 -15.62
CA LYS A 358 -20.23 -10.72 -15.75
C LYS A 358 -21.09 -11.49 -14.75
N ASP A 359 -21.08 -11.09 -13.48
CA ASP A 359 -21.78 -11.78 -12.41
C ASP A 359 -23.30 -11.71 -12.59
N LEU A 360 -23.84 -10.54 -12.95
CA LEU A 360 -25.28 -10.34 -13.13
C LEU A 360 -25.83 -10.86 -14.46
N ARG A 361 -25.00 -10.97 -15.49
CA ARG A 361 -25.39 -11.56 -16.78
C ARG A 361 -25.27 -13.10 -16.79
N SER A 362 -24.50 -13.67 -15.85
CA SER A 362 -24.31 -15.12 -15.72
C SER A 362 -25.26 -15.77 -14.71
N ALA A 363 -25.92 -14.97 -13.87
CA ALA A 363 -26.92 -15.40 -12.89
C ALA A 363 -28.32 -15.45 -13.52
#